data_AF-F3P522-F1
#
_entry.id   AF-F3P522-F1
#
_cell.length_a   1.000
_cell.length_b   1.000
_cell.length_c   1.000
_cell.angle_alpha   90.00
_cell.angle_beta   90.00
_cell.angle_gamma   90.00
#
_symmetry.space_group_name_H-M   'P 1'
#
loop_
_entity.id
_entity.type
_entity.pdbx_description
1 polymer ?
#
loop_
_entity_poly.entity_id
_entity_poly.type
_entity_poly.pdbx_seq_one_letter_code
_entity_poly.pdbx_strand_id
1 'polypeptide(L)'
;MRVAEIAELTGTTVRTVRYYHSLGLLPIPGERGGWRDYDLGHVARLSRIRWLVQAGVSLETIRRVLDEPEATGVERIDDAPAAGAAEARSAAGSVVEDLAGALAAVEDHLAEVTRQRDMLAGLLERARTGSTVSPMSPRMAAFFDRLEQAAPDEATRCAVRKERDLTDLACYRGQMPPEAEFLFVDPDPRYDAESLALYSQDPAELSDAQIEQRARAMVSRLEARLTSEHLAALANSVDTEAVQALFRLITTTGYPDTRLTQTLEREFLTAIDRWRPSE
;
A
#
# COMPACT_ATOMS: atom_id res chain seq x y z
N MET A 1 -16.07 -35.63 19.53
CA MET A 1 -15.79 -34.37 20.27
C MET A 1 -17.06 -33.52 20.32
N ARG A 2 -17.27 -32.73 21.36
CA ARG A 2 -18.38 -31.78 21.50
C ARG A 2 -18.04 -30.44 20.85
N VAL A 3 -19.05 -29.61 20.62
CA VAL A 3 -18.90 -28.29 19.98
C VAL A 3 -17.93 -27.34 20.71
N ALA A 4 -17.86 -27.42 22.04
CA ALA A 4 -16.93 -26.62 22.83
C ALA A 4 -15.47 -27.07 22.62
N GLU A 5 -15.24 -28.39 22.58
CA GLU A 5 -13.91 -28.98 22.41
C GLU A 5 -13.33 -28.65 21.03
N ILE A 6 -14.12 -28.78 19.95
CA ILE A 6 -13.66 -28.39 18.61
C ILE A 6 -13.41 -26.88 18.50
N ALA A 7 -14.22 -26.06 19.17
CA ALA A 7 -14.03 -24.61 19.15
C ALA A 7 -12.71 -24.23 19.83
N GLU A 8 -12.40 -24.84 20.97
CA GLU A 8 -11.13 -24.66 21.67
C GLU A 8 -9.94 -25.14 20.84
N LEU A 9 -10.00 -26.38 20.31
CA LEU A 9 -8.93 -26.97 19.51
C LEU A 9 -8.58 -26.15 18.25
N THR A 10 -9.56 -25.46 17.68
CA THR A 10 -9.37 -24.66 16.47
C THR A 10 -9.20 -23.17 16.76
N GLY A 11 -9.13 -22.77 18.03
CA GLY A 11 -8.96 -21.36 18.41
C GLY A 11 -10.09 -20.46 17.91
N THR A 12 -11.33 -20.96 17.95
CA THR A 12 -12.54 -20.25 17.54
C THR A 12 -13.59 -20.27 18.65
N THR A 13 -14.78 -19.74 18.37
CA THR A 13 -15.89 -19.73 19.33
C THR A 13 -16.99 -20.71 18.91
N VAL A 14 -17.74 -21.24 19.88
CA VAL A 14 -18.96 -22.03 19.60
C VAL A 14 -19.93 -21.26 18.70
N ARG A 15 -19.99 -19.92 18.83
CA ARG A 15 -20.78 -19.04 17.95
C ARG A 15 -20.29 -19.14 16.50
N THR A 16 -18.99 -19.09 16.28
CA THR A 16 -18.38 -19.21 14.94
C THR A 16 -18.61 -20.60 14.34
N VAL A 17 -18.48 -21.68 15.12
CA VAL A 17 -18.78 -23.04 14.64
C VAL A 17 -20.23 -23.15 14.15
N ARG A 18 -21.19 -22.62 14.93
CA ARG A 18 -22.61 -22.58 14.54
C ARG A 18 -22.84 -21.71 13.31
N TYR A 19 -22.15 -20.58 13.20
CA TYR A 19 -22.23 -19.70 12.04
C TYR A 19 -21.76 -20.41 10.76
N TYR A 20 -20.62 -21.13 10.79
CA TYR A 20 -20.15 -21.88 9.63
C TYR A 20 -21.04 -23.07 9.27
N HIS A 21 -21.71 -23.70 10.24
CA HIS A 21 -22.79 -24.65 9.91
C HIS A 21 -23.95 -23.97 9.18
N SER A 22 -24.39 -22.79 9.63
CA SER A 22 -25.51 -22.07 9.01
C SER A 22 -25.22 -21.64 7.57
N LEU A 23 -23.94 -21.40 7.25
CA LEU A 23 -23.47 -21.09 5.90
C LEU A 23 -23.19 -22.34 5.04
N GLY A 24 -23.29 -23.55 5.61
CA GLY A 24 -22.91 -24.80 4.94
C GLY A 24 -21.39 -25.00 4.79
N LEU A 25 -20.57 -24.10 5.33
CA LEU A 25 -19.10 -24.19 5.27
C LEU A 25 -18.56 -25.33 6.09
N LEU A 26 -19.19 -25.65 7.22
CA LEU A 26 -18.85 -26.80 8.05
C LEU A 26 -20.03 -27.79 8.03
N PRO A 27 -19.84 -29.04 7.56
CA PRO A 27 -20.88 -30.06 7.62
C PRO A 27 -21.36 -30.28 9.06
N ILE A 28 -22.67 -30.49 9.25
CA ILE A 28 -23.23 -30.82 10.56
C ILE A 28 -22.88 -32.28 10.87
N PRO A 29 -22.15 -32.60 11.96
CA PRO A 29 -21.80 -33.97 12.30
C PRO A 29 -23.04 -34.77 12.71
N GLY A 30 -22.90 -36.11 12.68
CA GLY A 30 -23.88 -37.02 13.29
C GLY A 30 -23.97 -36.84 14.82
N GLU A 31 -25.01 -37.43 15.41
CA GLU A 31 -25.23 -37.39 16.85
C GLU A 31 -24.80 -38.70 17.53
N ARG A 32 -24.16 -38.59 18.70
CA ARG A 32 -23.84 -39.71 19.57
C ARG A 32 -24.29 -39.38 20.99
N GLY A 33 -25.26 -40.12 21.52
CA GLY A 33 -25.77 -39.88 22.88
C GLY A 33 -26.57 -38.59 23.05
N GLY A 34 -27.18 -38.06 21.99
CA GLY A 34 -28.00 -36.84 22.04
C GLY A 34 -27.21 -35.53 21.89
N TRP A 35 -25.95 -35.60 21.48
CA TRP A 35 -25.15 -34.43 21.09
C TRP A 35 -24.41 -34.66 19.78
N ARG A 36 -24.15 -33.56 19.07
CA ARG A 36 -23.29 -33.51 17.87
C ARG A 36 -21.89 -34.02 18.19
N ASP A 37 -21.41 -34.99 17.44
CA ASP A 37 -20.11 -35.65 17.62
C ASP A 37 -19.15 -35.28 16.50
N TYR A 38 -18.32 -34.26 16.73
CA TYR A 38 -17.30 -33.80 15.80
C TYR A 38 -16.08 -34.73 15.81
N ASP A 39 -15.56 -35.03 14.63
CA ASP A 39 -14.34 -35.83 14.44
C ASP A 39 -13.15 -34.97 13.96
N LEU A 40 -12.04 -35.64 13.66
CA LEU A 40 -10.82 -34.98 13.18
C LEU A 40 -11.00 -34.29 11.82
N GLY A 41 -11.88 -34.80 10.95
CA GLY A 41 -12.19 -34.18 9.67
C GLY A 41 -12.88 -32.82 9.85
N HIS A 42 -13.77 -32.71 10.85
CA HIS A 42 -14.36 -31.43 11.21
C HIS A 42 -13.31 -30.44 11.74
N VAL A 43 -12.36 -30.91 12.56
CA VAL A 43 -11.24 -30.08 13.06
C VAL A 43 -10.37 -29.58 11.90
N ALA A 44 -10.01 -30.46 10.96
CA ALA A 44 -9.20 -30.10 9.80
C ALA A 44 -9.90 -29.07 8.90
N ARG A 45 -11.18 -29.31 8.57
CA ARG A 45 -11.97 -28.37 7.76
C ARG A 45 -12.13 -27.02 8.44
N LEU A 46 -12.45 -26.99 9.74
CA LEU A 46 -12.59 -25.75 10.50
C LEU A 46 -11.26 -24.98 10.63
N SER A 47 -10.14 -25.69 10.77
CA SER A 47 -8.80 -25.10 10.77
C SER A 47 -8.47 -24.47 9.42
N ARG A 48 -8.80 -25.15 8.31
CA ARG A 48 -8.63 -24.63 6.94
C ARG A 48 -9.50 -23.40 6.68
N ILE A 49 -10.77 -23.41 7.11
CA ILE A 49 -11.65 -22.22 7.05
C ILE A 49 -11.00 -21.05 7.78
N ARG A 50 -10.54 -21.27 9.02
CA ARG A 50 -9.93 -20.21 9.83
C ARG A 50 -8.67 -19.64 9.19
N TRP A 51 -7.80 -20.50 8.66
CA TRP A 51 -6.58 -20.08 7.98
C TRP A 51 -6.88 -19.21 6.74
N LEU A 52 -7.83 -19.63 5.90
CA LEU A 52 -8.24 -18.87 4.72
C LEU A 52 -8.90 -17.53 5.08
N VAL A 53 -9.75 -17.50 6.12
CA VAL A 53 -10.32 -16.24 6.63
C VAL A 53 -9.22 -15.30 7.15
N GLN A 54 -8.22 -15.82 7.85
CA GLN A 54 -7.07 -15.03 8.32
C GLN A 54 -6.22 -14.50 7.17
N ALA A 55 -6.16 -15.22 6.06
CA ALA A 55 -5.51 -14.78 4.82
C ALA A 55 -6.37 -13.81 3.99
N GLY A 56 -7.55 -13.38 4.48
CA GLY A 56 -8.41 -12.41 3.79
C GLY A 56 -9.33 -13.00 2.72
N VAL A 57 -9.37 -14.32 2.58
CA VAL A 57 -10.22 -14.99 1.58
C VAL A 57 -11.69 -14.90 1.98
N SER A 58 -12.56 -14.55 1.03
CA SER A 58 -14.00 -14.42 1.27
C SER A 58 -14.64 -15.77 1.64
N LEU A 59 -15.69 -15.75 2.46
CA LEU A 59 -16.41 -16.99 2.84
C LEU A 59 -17.03 -17.70 1.63
N GLU A 60 -17.38 -16.96 0.57
CA GLU A 60 -17.91 -17.53 -0.67
C GLU A 60 -16.84 -18.31 -1.46
N THR A 61 -15.64 -17.72 -1.60
CA THR A 61 -14.48 -18.40 -2.19
C THR A 61 -14.09 -19.62 -1.35
N ILE A 62 -14.05 -19.48 -0.02
CA ILE A 62 -13.74 -20.60 0.89
C ILE A 62 -14.70 -21.77 0.68
N ARG A 63 -16.00 -21.52 0.50
CA ARG A 63 -16.96 -22.58 0.19
C ARG A 63 -16.58 -23.33 -1.08
N ARG A 64 -16.29 -22.61 -2.17
CA ARG A 64 -15.88 -23.22 -3.44
C ARG A 64 -14.59 -24.04 -3.31
N VAL A 65 -13.57 -23.49 -2.64
CA VAL A 65 -12.29 -24.16 -2.34
C VAL A 65 -12.48 -25.47 -1.58
N LEU A 66 -13.44 -25.50 -0.65
CA LEU A 66 -13.68 -26.64 0.22
C LEU A 66 -14.65 -27.68 -0.35
N ASP A 67 -15.41 -27.31 -1.38
CA ASP A 67 -16.37 -28.16 -2.06
C ASP A 67 -15.78 -28.76 -3.35
N GLU A 68 -14.63 -28.29 -3.81
CA GLU A 68 -13.81 -29.01 -4.79
C GLU A 68 -13.33 -30.35 -4.18
N PRO A 69 -13.57 -31.48 -4.86
CA PRO A 69 -13.05 -32.75 -4.40
C PRO A 69 -11.53 -32.66 -4.35
N GLU A 70 -10.94 -32.92 -3.16
CA GLU A 70 -9.50 -33.12 -3.05
C GLU A 70 -9.12 -34.15 -4.12
N ALA A 71 -8.27 -33.74 -5.07
CA ALA A 71 -7.61 -34.63 -6.01
C ALA A 71 -6.62 -35.52 -5.23
N THR A 72 -7.13 -36.33 -4.31
CA THR A 72 -6.44 -37.48 -3.77
C THR A 72 -6.54 -38.54 -4.86
N GLY A 73 -5.42 -38.76 -5.53
CA GLY A 73 -5.29 -39.75 -6.60
C GLY A 73 -5.67 -41.14 -6.11
N VAL A 74 -6.91 -41.53 -6.37
CA VAL A 74 -7.32 -42.91 -6.61
C VAL A 74 -8.24 -42.85 -7.81
N GLU A 75 -7.79 -43.50 -8.89
CA GLU A 75 -8.46 -43.60 -10.18
C GLU A 75 -9.95 -43.91 -9.99
N ARG A 76 -10.81 -42.96 -10.38
CA ARG A 76 -12.17 -43.27 -10.79
C ARG A 76 -12.28 -42.94 -12.27
N ILE A 77 -12.04 -43.97 -13.07
CA ILE A 77 -12.66 -44.12 -14.39
C ILE A 77 -14.17 -44.09 -14.13
N ASP A 78 -14.87 -43.11 -14.70
CA ASP A 78 -16.19 -43.33 -15.32
C ASP A 78 -16.77 -42.02 -15.90
N ASP A 79 -17.34 -42.19 -17.09
CA ASP A 79 -17.96 -41.20 -17.95
C ASP A 79 -19.00 -40.29 -17.24
N ALA A 80 -18.78 -38.98 -17.31
CA ALA A 80 -19.77 -37.94 -16.96
C ALA A 80 -19.77 -36.82 -18.02
N PRO A 81 -20.91 -36.16 -18.28
CA PRO A 81 -21.14 -35.39 -19.50
C PRO A 81 -20.27 -34.13 -19.56
N ALA A 82 -19.81 -33.78 -20.76
CA ALA A 82 -18.91 -32.66 -21.05
C ALA A 82 -19.37 -31.28 -20.52
N ALA A 83 -20.66 -31.11 -20.21
CA ALA A 83 -21.23 -29.88 -19.64
C ALA A 83 -20.77 -29.63 -18.19
N GLY A 84 -20.76 -30.65 -17.32
CA GLY A 84 -20.33 -30.48 -15.92
C GLY A 84 -18.84 -30.22 -15.78
N ALA A 85 -18.03 -30.72 -16.73
CA ALA A 85 -16.59 -30.49 -16.74
C ALA A 85 -16.24 -29.04 -17.12
N ALA A 86 -17.06 -28.36 -17.93
CA ALA A 86 -16.85 -26.95 -18.27
C ALA A 86 -17.19 -26.01 -17.10
N GLU A 87 -18.28 -26.27 -16.39
CA GLU A 87 -18.67 -25.53 -15.18
C GLU A 87 -17.68 -25.75 -14.04
N ALA A 88 -17.21 -26.98 -13.82
CA ALA A 88 -16.18 -27.28 -12.81
C ALA A 88 -14.84 -26.59 -13.13
N ARG A 89 -14.40 -26.59 -14.40
CA ARG A 89 -13.19 -25.86 -14.82
C ARG A 89 -13.32 -24.34 -14.65
N SER A 90 -14.49 -23.79 -14.92
CA SER A 90 -14.78 -22.36 -14.72
C SER A 90 -14.77 -21.99 -13.23
N ALA A 91 -15.40 -22.82 -12.38
CA ALA A 91 -15.38 -22.63 -10.94
C ALA A 91 -13.96 -22.73 -10.35
N ALA A 92 -13.16 -23.70 -10.80
CA ALA A 92 -11.76 -23.85 -10.41
C ALA A 92 -10.90 -22.67 -10.87
N GLY A 93 -11.13 -22.15 -12.09
CA GLY A 93 -10.50 -20.92 -12.57
C GLY A 93 -10.77 -19.74 -11.65
N SER A 94 -12.04 -19.54 -11.26
CA SER A 94 -12.42 -18.44 -10.36
C SER A 94 -11.90 -18.64 -8.92
N VAL A 95 -11.76 -19.87 -8.43
CA VAL A 95 -11.12 -20.15 -7.14
C VAL A 95 -9.63 -19.83 -7.16
N VAL A 96 -8.93 -20.22 -8.22
CA VAL A 96 -7.50 -19.91 -8.40
C VAL A 96 -7.30 -18.40 -8.47
N GLU A 97 -8.15 -17.67 -9.21
CA GLU A 97 -8.11 -16.21 -9.30
C GLU A 97 -8.32 -15.54 -7.94
N ASP A 98 -9.33 -15.96 -7.17
CA ASP A 98 -9.59 -15.39 -5.85
C ASP A 98 -8.46 -15.68 -4.85
N LEU A 99 -7.91 -16.90 -4.85
CA LEU A 99 -6.79 -17.26 -3.99
C LEU A 99 -5.51 -16.53 -4.39
N ALA A 100 -5.26 -16.35 -5.69
CA ALA A 100 -4.15 -15.55 -6.18
C ALA A 100 -4.29 -14.08 -5.78
N GLY A 101 -5.49 -13.51 -5.86
CA GLY A 101 -5.78 -12.15 -5.39
C GLY A 101 -5.58 -12.00 -3.88
N ALA A 102 -6.03 -12.96 -3.08
CA ALA A 102 -5.80 -12.96 -1.64
C ALA A 102 -4.31 -13.10 -1.28
N LEU A 103 -3.58 -13.96 -2.00
CA LEU A 103 -2.13 -14.10 -1.84
C LEU A 103 -1.42 -12.78 -2.16
N ALA A 104 -1.73 -12.15 -3.30
CA ALA A 104 -1.16 -10.86 -3.69
C ALA A 104 -1.43 -9.79 -2.62
N ALA A 105 -2.65 -9.71 -2.09
CA ALA A 105 -2.98 -8.76 -1.01
C ALA A 105 -2.18 -9.01 0.28
N VAL A 106 -1.90 -10.27 0.63
CA VAL A 106 -1.05 -10.62 1.78
C VAL A 106 0.41 -10.27 1.51
N GLU A 107 0.90 -10.52 0.30
CA GLU A 107 2.26 -10.16 -0.13
C GLU A 107 2.46 -8.64 -0.08
N ASP A 108 1.49 -7.87 -0.58
CA ASP A 108 1.47 -6.40 -0.49
C ASP A 108 1.50 -5.90 0.95
N HIS A 109 0.71 -6.52 1.83
CA HIS A 109 0.70 -6.19 3.25
C HIS A 109 2.05 -6.52 3.92
N LEU A 110 2.65 -7.66 3.59
CA LEU A 110 3.97 -8.05 4.11
C LEU A 110 5.05 -7.08 3.66
N ALA A 111 5.02 -6.64 2.40
CA ALA A 111 5.94 -5.63 1.88
C ALA A 111 5.80 -4.31 2.66
N GLU A 112 4.57 -3.87 2.95
CA GLU A 112 4.31 -2.68 3.75
C GLU A 112 4.82 -2.80 5.19
N VAL A 113 4.50 -3.89 5.88
CA VAL A 113 4.99 -4.12 7.25
C VAL A 113 6.51 -4.24 7.29
N THR A 114 7.13 -4.82 6.27
CA THR A 114 8.59 -4.88 6.12
C THR A 114 9.19 -3.49 6.00
N ARG A 115 8.63 -2.61 5.15
CA ARG A 115 9.05 -1.21 5.06
C ARG A 115 8.93 -0.48 6.39
N GLN A 116 7.81 -0.65 7.10
CA GLN A 116 7.59 -0.03 8.41
C GLN A 116 8.61 -0.50 9.45
N ARG A 117 8.91 -1.80 9.50
CA ARG A 117 9.96 -2.36 10.35
C ARG A 117 11.32 -1.72 10.05
N ASP A 118 11.70 -1.63 8.79
CA ASP A 118 13.00 -1.11 8.39
C ASP A 118 13.14 0.39 8.69
N MET A 119 12.06 1.16 8.49
CA MET A 119 11.97 2.55 8.91
C MET A 119 12.19 2.70 10.42
N LEU A 120 11.47 1.92 11.23
CA LEU A 120 11.61 1.94 12.70
C LEU A 120 13.01 1.52 13.15
N ALA A 121 13.62 0.54 12.50
CA ALA A 121 14.99 0.13 12.78
C ALA A 121 15.98 1.28 12.50
N GLY A 122 15.84 1.98 11.38
CA GLY A 122 16.67 3.14 11.05
C GLY A 122 16.45 4.33 12.00
N LEU A 123 15.22 4.59 12.42
CA LEU A 123 14.91 5.61 13.44
C LEU A 123 15.48 5.26 14.80
N LEU A 124 15.40 3.99 15.21
CA LEU A 124 15.96 3.50 16.46
C LEU A 124 17.48 3.67 16.50
N GLU A 125 18.17 3.37 15.39
CA GLU A 125 19.63 3.54 15.31
C GLU A 125 20.02 5.01 15.41
N ARG A 126 19.32 5.91 14.70
CA ARG A 126 19.52 7.36 14.83
C ARG A 126 19.31 7.85 16.26
N ALA A 127 18.26 7.38 16.93
CA ALA A 127 18.01 7.72 18.32
C ALA A 127 19.14 7.25 19.25
N ARG A 128 19.70 6.05 19.01
CA ARG A 128 20.83 5.51 19.79
C ARG A 128 22.12 6.30 19.59
N THR A 129 22.37 6.82 18.39
CA THR A 129 23.55 7.63 18.10
C THR A 129 23.40 9.10 18.51
N GLY A 130 22.27 9.49 19.10
CA GLY A 130 21.98 10.88 19.50
C GLY A 130 21.67 11.81 18.32
N SER A 131 21.36 11.24 17.15
CA SER A 131 20.97 11.98 15.95
C SER A 131 19.48 12.36 16.01
N THR A 132 19.07 13.31 15.18
CA THR A 132 17.65 13.66 15.03
C THR A 132 16.84 12.45 14.55
N VAL A 133 15.70 12.20 15.21
CA VAL A 133 14.78 11.11 14.85
C VAL A 133 13.80 11.63 13.81
N SER A 134 14.17 11.53 12.55
CA SER A 134 13.33 11.86 11.40
C SER A 134 13.40 10.73 10.37
N PRO A 135 12.29 10.37 9.71
CA PRO A 135 12.29 9.35 8.67
C PRO A 135 13.06 9.81 7.42
N MET A 136 13.15 11.12 7.20
CA MET A 136 13.96 11.73 6.16
C MET A 136 15.45 11.39 6.29
N SER A 137 16.17 11.45 5.16
CA SER A 137 17.62 11.39 5.18
C SER A 137 18.21 12.68 5.81
N PRO A 138 19.47 12.65 6.29
CA PRO A 138 20.14 13.86 6.77
C PRO A 138 20.17 14.99 5.73
N ARG A 139 20.28 14.66 4.44
CA ARG A 139 20.28 15.62 3.33
C ARG A 139 18.93 16.32 3.20
N MET A 140 17.84 15.55 3.21
CA MET A 140 16.47 16.08 3.16
C MET A 140 16.15 16.97 4.36
N ALA A 141 16.52 16.53 5.58
CA ALA A 141 16.31 17.32 6.79
C ALA A 141 17.09 18.65 6.75
N ALA A 142 18.37 18.60 6.37
CA ALA A 142 19.22 19.79 6.25
C ALA A 142 18.71 20.78 5.19
N PHE A 143 18.08 20.30 4.12
CA PHE A 143 17.43 21.14 3.12
C PHE A 143 16.30 21.98 3.72
N PHE A 144 15.37 21.35 4.43
CA PHE A 144 14.25 22.07 5.06
C PHE A 144 14.71 23.00 6.19
N ASP A 145 15.65 22.55 7.04
CA ASP A 145 16.20 23.39 8.10
C ASP A 145 16.83 24.67 7.53
N ARG A 146 17.55 24.56 6.41
CA ARG A 146 18.17 25.70 5.71
C ARG A 146 17.12 26.67 5.16
N LEU A 147 16.10 26.17 4.47
CA LEU A 147 15.04 27.00 3.92
C LEU A 147 14.25 27.70 5.03
N GLU A 148 13.94 27.00 6.12
CA GLU A 148 13.22 27.57 7.26
C GLU A 148 14.00 28.72 7.91
N GLN A 149 15.32 28.57 8.03
CA GLN A 149 16.22 29.62 8.53
C GLN A 149 16.30 30.82 7.59
N ALA A 150 16.35 30.57 6.27
CA ALA A 150 16.44 31.61 5.25
C ALA A 150 15.10 32.29 4.91
N ALA A 151 13.98 31.77 5.42
CA ALA A 151 12.65 32.32 5.16
C ALA A 151 12.53 33.80 5.60
N PRO A 152 12.02 34.69 4.72
CA PRO A 152 11.97 36.13 4.99
C PRO A 152 10.94 36.54 6.04
N ASP A 153 9.89 35.74 6.24
CA ASP A 153 8.78 36.00 7.15
C ASP A 153 8.21 34.69 7.72
N GLU A 154 7.32 34.80 8.71
CA GLU A 154 6.73 33.62 9.37
C GLU A 154 5.73 32.87 8.47
N ALA A 155 5.10 33.53 7.51
CA ALA A 155 4.18 32.87 6.57
C ALA A 155 4.95 31.90 5.67
N THR A 156 6.07 32.35 5.12
CA THR A 156 6.99 31.53 4.31
C THR A 156 7.59 30.41 5.16
N ARG A 157 7.97 30.71 6.41
CA ARG A 157 8.49 29.72 7.35
C ARG A 157 7.47 28.63 7.68
N CYS A 158 6.20 29.00 7.85
CA CYS A 158 5.08 28.08 8.01
C CYS A 158 4.85 27.20 6.76
N ALA A 159 4.97 27.77 5.56
CA ALA A 159 4.87 27.01 4.31
C ALA A 159 5.99 25.96 4.20
N VAL A 160 7.24 26.33 4.51
CA VAL A 160 8.37 25.39 4.54
C VAL A 160 8.13 24.24 5.54
N ARG A 161 7.61 24.54 6.74
CA ARG A 161 7.26 23.51 7.74
C ARG A 161 6.20 22.55 7.23
N LYS A 162 5.15 23.04 6.56
CA LYS A 162 4.10 22.18 5.99
C LYS A 162 4.64 21.25 4.90
N GLU A 163 5.54 21.75 4.06
CA GLU A 163 6.19 20.94 3.02
C GLU A 163 7.13 19.88 3.61
N ARG A 164 7.82 20.23 4.71
CA ARG A 164 8.56 19.27 5.52
C ARG A 164 7.64 18.19 6.08
N ASP A 165 6.51 18.55 6.68
CA ASP A 165 5.53 17.61 7.24
C ASP A 165 4.95 16.67 6.16
N LEU A 166 4.66 17.18 4.96
CA LEU A 166 4.24 16.37 3.81
C LEU A 166 5.32 15.38 3.38
N THR A 167 6.58 15.81 3.38
CA THR A 167 7.72 14.95 3.03
C THR A 167 7.95 13.87 4.09
N ASP A 168 7.86 14.20 5.38
CA ASP A 168 7.93 13.23 6.48
C ASP A 168 6.82 12.18 6.35
N LEU A 169 5.58 12.60 6.03
CA LEU A 169 4.46 11.71 5.82
C LEU A 169 4.68 10.76 4.64
N ALA A 170 5.22 11.26 3.52
CA ALA A 170 5.57 10.44 2.37
C ALA A 170 6.66 9.41 2.72
N CYS A 171 7.66 9.80 3.54
CA CYS A 171 8.68 8.88 4.05
C CYS A 171 8.06 7.78 4.92
N TYR A 172 7.21 8.14 5.88
CA TYR A 172 6.54 7.16 6.77
C TYR A 172 5.71 6.12 5.99
N ARG A 173 5.15 6.51 4.85
CA ARG A 173 4.35 5.64 3.98
C ARG A 173 5.17 4.86 2.96
N GLY A 174 6.50 4.99 2.98
CA GLY A 174 7.38 4.37 1.97
C GLY A 174 7.15 4.90 0.55
N GLN A 175 6.54 6.07 0.40
CA GLN A 175 6.25 6.71 -0.90
C GLN A 175 7.39 7.60 -1.38
N MET A 176 8.49 7.69 -0.61
CA MET A 176 9.72 8.38 -0.99
C MET A 176 10.77 7.35 -1.39
N PRO A 177 11.07 7.17 -2.70
CA PRO A 177 12.13 6.28 -3.13
C PRO A 177 13.51 6.85 -2.74
N PRO A 178 14.55 6.02 -2.60
CA PRO A 178 15.91 6.49 -2.28
C PRO A 178 16.41 7.55 -3.25
N GLU A 179 16.10 7.43 -4.55
CA GLU A 179 16.53 8.38 -5.58
C GLU A 179 15.90 9.78 -5.41
N ALA A 180 14.77 9.89 -4.69
CA ALA A 180 14.15 11.19 -4.42
C ALA A 180 15.03 12.07 -3.50
N GLU A 181 15.98 11.49 -2.76
CA GLU A 181 16.96 12.24 -1.97
C GLU A 181 17.76 13.23 -2.84
N PHE A 182 18.01 12.91 -4.11
CA PHE A 182 18.73 13.80 -5.02
C PHE A 182 17.97 15.08 -5.40
N LEU A 183 16.66 15.15 -5.14
CA LEU A 183 15.86 16.36 -5.32
C LEU A 183 16.17 17.43 -4.26
N PHE A 184 16.72 17.02 -3.12
CA PHE A 184 17.03 17.89 -1.97
C PHE A 184 18.48 18.37 -2.06
N VAL A 185 18.72 19.45 -2.77
CA VAL A 185 20.09 19.89 -3.12
C VAL A 185 20.88 20.48 -1.97
N ASP A 186 22.21 20.42 -2.13
CA ASP A 186 23.18 21.14 -1.29
C ASP A 186 22.90 22.65 -1.31
N PRO A 187 23.43 23.42 -0.33
CA PRO A 187 23.20 24.85 -0.24
C PRO A 187 23.57 25.59 -1.53
N ASP A 188 22.58 26.22 -2.16
CA ASP A 188 22.73 27.11 -3.31
C ASP A 188 21.89 28.38 -3.06
N PRO A 189 22.51 29.54 -2.83
CA PRO A 189 21.79 30.77 -2.50
C PRO A 189 20.78 31.21 -3.55
N ARG A 190 21.05 30.97 -4.85
CA ARG A 190 20.10 31.33 -5.91
C ARG A 190 18.89 30.43 -5.86
N TYR A 191 19.12 29.13 -5.70
CA TYR A 191 18.03 28.18 -5.64
C TYR A 191 17.18 28.31 -4.38
N ASP A 192 17.81 28.51 -3.23
CA ASP A 192 17.10 28.67 -1.97
C ASP A 192 16.19 29.91 -2.05
N ALA A 193 16.68 31.02 -2.61
CA ALA A 193 15.89 32.23 -2.85
C ALA A 193 14.70 31.98 -3.80
N GLU A 194 14.90 31.24 -4.90
CA GLU A 194 13.83 30.87 -5.82
C GLU A 194 12.78 29.95 -5.18
N SER A 195 13.21 29.00 -4.34
CA SER A 195 12.30 28.11 -3.61
C SER A 195 11.46 28.87 -2.59
N LEU A 196 12.10 29.76 -1.83
CA LEU A 196 11.41 30.62 -0.87
C LEU A 196 10.41 31.55 -1.54
N ALA A 197 10.75 32.11 -2.71
CA ALA A 197 9.82 32.93 -3.48
C ALA A 197 8.54 32.18 -3.89
N LEU A 198 8.60 30.86 -4.13
CA LEU A 198 7.40 30.04 -4.34
C LEU A 198 6.61 29.86 -3.05
N TYR A 199 7.29 29.56 -1.94
CA TYR A 199 6.64 29.35 -0.64
C TYR A 199 5.94 30.62 -0.13
N SER A 200 6.45 31.80 -0.46
CA SER A 200 5.82 33.09 -0.12
C SER A 200 4.58 33.42 -0.98
N GLN A 201 4.38 32.75 -2.11
CA GLN A 201 3.22 32.99 -2.98
C GLN A 201 2.05 32.11 -2.57
N ASP A 202 0.96 32.74 -2.10
CA ASP A 202 -0.30 32.04 -1.85
C ASP A 202 -0.91 31.55 -3.17
N PRO A 203 -1.03 30.23 -3.39
CA PRO A 203 -1.62 29.72 -4.61
C PRO A 203 -3.10 30.09 -4.78
N ALA A 204 -3.81 30.42 -3.69
CA ALA A 204 -5.22 30.82 -3.75
C ALA A 204 -5.41 32.15 -4.52
N GLU A 205 -4.41 33.02 -4.53
CA GLU A 205 -4.42 34.30 -5.23
C GLU A 205 -4.05 34.17 -6.72
N LEU A 206 -3.64 32.98 -7.17
CA LEU A 206 -3.22 32.73 -8.54
C LEU A 206 -4.41 32.33 -9.44
N SER A 207 -4.37 32.83 -10.68
CA SER A 207 -5.22 32.34 -11.76
C SER A 207 -4.80 30.92 -12.19
N ASP A 208 -5.70 30.17 -12.82
CA ASP A 208 -5.43 28.80 -13.27
C ASP A 208 -4.22 28.74 -14.23
N ALA A 209 -4.05 29.73 -15.11
CA ALA A 209 -2.89 29.83 -16.00
C ALA A 209 -1.57 30.05 -15.24
N GLN A 210 -1.60 30.83 -14.15
CA GLN A 210 -0.43 31.02 -13.28
C GLN A 210 -0.12 29.75 -12.49
N ILE A 211 -1.14 29.00 -12.07
CA ILE A 211 -0.98 27.69 -11.42
C ILE A 211 -0.33 26.69 -12.38
N GLU A 212 -0.80 26.60 -13.62
CA GLU A 212 -0.19 25.77 -14.66
C GLU A 212 1.27 26.12 -14.92
N GLN A 213 1.56 27.41 -15.10
CA GLN A 213 2.93 27.87 -15.32
C GLN A 213 3.83 27.56 -14.10
N ARG A 214 3.31 27.72 -12.89
CA ARG A 214 4.02 27.42 -11.65
C ARG A 214 4.32 25.92 -11.52
N ALA A 215 3.33 25.06 -11.74
CA ALA A 215 3.50 23.61 -11.67
C ALA A 215 4.54 23.11 -12.68
N ARG A 216 4.45 23.56 -13.94
CA ARG A 216 5.43 23.22 -14.98
C ARG A 216 6.84 23.70 -14.63
N ALA A 217 6.97 24.91 -14.10
CA ALA A 217 8.25 25.46 -13.66
C ALA A 217 8.83 24.70 -12.45
N MET A 218 7.99 24.15 -11.56
CA MET A 218 8.45 23.29 -10.46
C MET A 218 9.01 21.97 -11.01
N VAL A 219 8.26 21.26 -11.85
CA VAL A 219 8.71 19.98 -12.43
C VAL A 219 9.94 20.15 -13.31
N SER A 220 9.96 21.15 -14.20
CA SER A 220 11.12 21.42 -15.07
C SER A 220 12.39 21.72 -14.28
N ARG A 221 12.26 22.37 -13.11
CA ARG A 221 13.41 22.62 -12.22
C ARG A 221 13.91 21.34 -11.57
N LEU A 222 13.02 20.42 -11.19
CA LEU A 222 13.41 19.10 -10.67
C LEU A 222 14.13 18.29 -11.76
N GLU A 223 13.62 18.31 -12.98
CA GLU A 223 14.26 17.63 -14.13
C GLU A 223 15.66 18.19 -14.41
N ALA A 224 15.83 19.51 -14.43
CA ALA A 224 17.12 20.15 -14.71
C ALA A 224 18.23 19.84 -13.68
N ARG A 225 17.88 19.27 -12.51
CA ARG A 225 18.80 18.99 -11.39
C ARG A 225 19.47 17.63 -11.48
N LEU A 226 18.78 16.69 -12.12
CA LEU A 226 19.17 15.31 -12.17
C LEU A 226 19.80 15.02 -13.53
N THR A 227 20.78 14.13 -13.54
CA THR A 227 21.27 13.58 -14.79
C THR A 227 20.14 12.76 -15.43
N SER A 228 20.21 12.58 -16.76
CA SER A 228 19.26 11.71 -17.46
C SER A 228 19.21 10.30 -16.87
N GLU A 229 20.35 9.79 -16.38
CA GLU A 229 20.45 8.52 -15.66
C GLU A 229 19.67 8.53 -14.34
N HIS A 230 19.83 9.54 -13.50
CA HIS A 230 19.08 9.66 -12.25
C HIS A 230 17.58 9.88 -12.48
N LEU A 231 17.19 10.61 -13.52
CA LEU A 231 15.78 10.79 -13.88
C LEU A 231 15.14 9.47 -14.33
N ALA A 232 15.83 8.70 -15.17
CA ALA A 232 15.37 7.38 -15.58
C ALA A 232 15.28 6.42 -14.38
N ALA A 233 16.29 6.42 -13.50
CA ALA A 233 16.29 5.61 -12.28
C ALA A 233 15.11 5.96 -11.36
N LEU A 234 14.89 7.25 -11.11
CA LEU A 234 13.77 7.73 -10.28
C LEU A 234 12.41 7.40 -10.93
N ALA A 235 12.26 7.60 -12.24
CA ALA A 235 11.01 7.30 -12.94
C ALA A 235 10.68 5.79 -12.93
N ASN A 236 11.70 4.93 -12.90
CA ASN A 236 11.56 3.48 -12.79
C ASN A 236 11.36 2.99 -11.34
N SER A 237 11.88 3.70 -10.34
CA SER A 237 11.74 3.28 -8.93
C SER A 237 10.39 3.68 -8.31
N VAL A 238 9.69 4.62 -8.93
CA VAL A 238 8.41 5.13 -8.46
C VAL A 238 7.25 4.35 -9.03
N ASP A 239 6.37 3.84 -8.18
CA ASP A 239 5.05 3.35 -8.57
C ASP A 239 4.09 4.55 -8.79
N THR A 240 3.52 4.62 -10.00
CA THR A 240 2.57 5.67 -10.38
C THR A 240 1.29 5.64 -9.56
N GLU A 241 0.83 4.45 -9.13
CA GLU A 241 -0.34 4.36 -8.23
C GLU A 241 -0.02 4.93 -6.85
N ALA A 242 1.18 4.66 -6.33
CA ALA A 242 1.67 5.23 -5.08
C ALA A 242 1.79 6.77 -5.15
N VAL A 243 2.24 7.32 -6.29
CA VAL A 243 2.28 8.78 -6.53
C VAL A 243 0.88 9.37 -6.49
N GLN A 244 -0.06 8.80 -7.25
CA GLN A 244 -1.44 9.27 -7.23
C GLN A 244 -2.06 9.16 -5.84
N ALA A 245 -1.75 8.09 -5.08
CA ALA A 245 -2.19 7.94 -3.71
C ALA A 245 -1.64 9.05 -2.79
N LEU A 246 -0.38 9.46 -2.97
CA LEU A 246 0.22 10.58 -2.27
C LEU A 246 -0.47 11.91 -2.64
N PHE A 247 -0.70 12.20 -3.91
CA PHE A 247 -1.39 13.42 -4.34
C PHE A 247 -2.85 13.48 -3.86
N ARG A 248 -3.56 12.34 -3.83
CA ARG A 248 -4.89 12.24 -3.19
C ARG A 248 -4.84 12.59 -1.71
N LEU A 249 -3.85 12.09 -0.98
CA LEU A 249 -3.65 12.41 0.44
C LEU A 249 -3.37 13.91 0.64
N ILE A 250 -2.45 14.48 -0.15
CA ILE A 250 -2.14 15.92 -0.12
C ILE A 250 -3.41 16.75 -0.38
N THR A 251 -4.23 16.33 -1.34
CA THR A 251 -5.51 17.01 -1.62
C THR A 251 -6.45 17.00 -0.39
N THR A 252 -6.45 15.92 0.41
CA THR A 252 -7.29 15.85 1.62
C THR A 252 -6.82 16.74 2.77
N THR A 253 -5.55 17.12 2.81
CA THR A 253 -5.05 18.06 3.84
C THR A 253 -5.49 19.50 3.54
N GLY A 254 -5.91 19.79 2.31
CA GLY A 254 -6.23 21.14 1.83
C GLY A 254 -4.99 22.04 1.69
N TYR A 255 -3.78 21.45 1.73
CA TYR A 255 -2.53 22.18 1.54
C TYR A 255 -1.52 21.34 0.73
N PRO A 256 -0.92 21.90 -0.33
CA PRO A 256 -1.19 23.22 -0.92
C PRO A 256 -2.59 23.29 -1.56
N ASP A 257 -2.93 24.44 -2.17
CA ASP A 257 -4.19 24.62 -2.92
C ASP A 257 -4.48 23.41 -3.83
N THR A 258 -5.74 22.96 -3.82
CA THR A 258 -6.16 21.76 -4.55
C THR A 258 -5.91 21.86 -6.05
N ARG A 259 -6.08 23.05 -6.66
CA ARG A 259 -5.80 23.25 -8.09
C ARG A 259 -4.32 23.05 -8.36
N LEU A 260 -3.44 23.63 -7.53
CA LEU A 260 -2.00 23.44 -7.66
C LEU A 260 -1.60 21.97 -7.46
N THR A 261 -2.19 21.29 -6.48
CA THR A 261 -1.94 19.88 -6.21
C THR A 261 -2.31 18.99 -7.41
N GLN A 262 -3.48 19.20 -8.01
CA GLN A 262 -3.94 18.44 -9.19
C GLN A 262 -3.09 18.72 -10.43
N THR A 263 -2.67 19.97 -10.63
CA THR A 263 -1.80 20.32 -11.76
C THR A 263 -0.39 19.75 -11.58
N LEU A 264 0.15 19.79 -10.36
CA LEU A 264 1.43 19.14 -10.04
C LEU A 264 1.36 17.64 -10.27
N GLU A 265 0.30 16.95 -9.81
CA GLU A 265 0.10 15.52 -10.06
C GLU A 265 0.23 15.19 -11.56
N ARG A 266 -0.48 15.95 -12.41
CA ARG A 266 -0.45 15.76 -13.87
C ARG A 266 0.94 15.97 -14.46
N GLU A 267 1.62 17.05 -14.08
CA GLU A 267 2.95 17.39 -14.60
C GLU A 267 4.00 16.36 -14.11
N PHE A 268 3.90 15.87 -12.87
CA PHE A 268 4.76 14.80 -12.34
C PHE A 268 4.55 13.48 -13.08
N LEU A 269 3.30 13.03 -13.27
CA LEU A 269 3.01 11.81 -14.02
C LEU A 269 3.51 11.90 -15.46
N THR A 270 3.31 13.07 -16.11
CA THR A 270 3.83 13.33 -17.46
C THR A 270 5.36 13.25 -17.51
N ALA A 271 6.05 13.75 -16.48
CA ALA A 271 7.51 13.65 -16.39
C ALA A 271 7.96 12.20 -16.13
N ILE A 272 7.28 11.44 -15.27
CA ILE A 272 7.57 10.03 -15.02
C ILE A 272 7.46 9.24 -16.33
N ASP A 273 6.36 9.41 -17.07
CA ASP A 273 6.15 8.72 -18.36
C ASP A 273 7.21 9.10 -19.41
N ARG A 274 7.69 10.35 -19.40
CA ARG A 274 8.74 10.83 -20.30
C ARG A 274 10.10 10.16 -20.03
N TRP A 275 10.43 9.93 -18.76
CA TRP A 275 11.73 9.41 -18.34
C TRP A 275 11.76 7.90 -18.14
N ARG A 276 10.60 7.24 -18.14
CA ARG A 276 10.53 5.78 -18.26
C ARG A 276 10.95 5.38 -19.68
N PRO A 277 12.02 4.57 -19.84
CA PRO A 277 12.38 4.07 -21.16
C PRO A 277 11.21 3.27 -21.75
N SER A 278 10.92 3.49 -23.03
CA SER A 278 10.04 2.60 -23.78
C SER A 278 10.73 1.24 -23.87
N GLU A 279 10.14 0.21 -23.25
CA GLU A 279 10.59 -1.19 -23.41
C GLU A 279 10.61 -1.63 -24.88
#